data_AF-A0A2E9D8H7-F1
#
_entry.id   AF-A0A2E9D8H7-F1
#
_cell.length_a   1.000
_cell.length_b   1.000
_cell.length_c   1.000
_cell.angle_alpha   90.00
_cell.angle_beta   90.00
_cell.angle_gamma   90.00
#
_symmetry.space_group_name_H-M   'P 1'
#
loop_
_entity.id
_entity.type
_entity.pdbx_description
1 polymer ?
#
loop_
_entity_poly.entity_id
_entity_poly.type
_entity_poly.pdbx_seq_one_letter_code
_entity_poly.pdbx_strand_id
1 'polypeptide(L)'
;MITNRQFKIYIEKFKEFQSTPNYKLMFSKKWKNFPRISELLQEENIEKLTNNDLEVIYSSLPIGQKNKSKFLSNSLTDIQECLWFLLWEELSYEIRVWEFLDDMGGYKLLGTDINFTSGLLSAQHPDLYGLINTSTSKGFKVLGFTPDFYKNESKAGIFQKNQEALWELSYISELNDLFHTHDFLECLAKKLIT
;
A
#
# COMPACT_ATOMS: atom_id res chain seq x y z
N MET A 1 7.21 8.87 22.27
CA MET A 1 5.87 8.26 22.25
C MET A 1 4.87 9.37 22.56
N ILE A 2 3.85 9.57 21.73
CA ILE A 2 2.83 10.61 22.02
C ILE A 2 1.91 10.12 23.15
N THR A 3 1.25 11.05 23.84
CA THR A 3 0.26 10.68 24.86
C THR A 3 -1.06 10.27 24.20
N ASN A 4 -1.87 9.45 24.90
CA ASN A 4 -3.24 9.12 24.44
C ASN A 4 -4.09 10.37 24.17
N ARG A 5 -3.88 11.44 24.95
CA ARG A 5 -4.55 12.73 24.72
C ARG A 5 -4.13 13.35 23.38
N GLN A 6 -2.83 13.36 23.09
CA GLN A 6 -2.32 13.91 21.83
C GLN A 6 -2.80 13.08 20.63
N PHE A 7 -2.85 11.76 20.76
CA PHE A 7 -3.38 10.87 19.73
C PHE A 7 -4.84 11.21 19.41
N LYS A 8 -5.71 11.33 20.43
CA LYS A 8 -7.12 11.71 20.25
C LYS A 8 -7.27 13.07 19.56
N ILE A 9 -6.46 14.06 19.92
CA ILE A 9 -6.45 15.37 19.26
C ILE A 9 -6.13 15.24 17.77
N TYR A 10 -5.16 14.41 17.38
CA TYR A 10 -4.85 14.20 15.96
C TYR A 10 -6.00 13.51 15.21
N ILE A 11 -6.69 12.56 15.83
CA ILE A 11 -7.87 11.93 15.23
C ILE A 11 -9.01 12.94 15.04
N GLU A 12 -9.28 13.78 16.03
CA GLU A 12 -10.30 14.85 15.93
C GLU A 12 -9.95 15.84 14.81
N LYS A 13 -8.71 16.34 14.79
CA LYS A 13 -8.22 17.23 13.71
C LYS A 13 -8.31 16.57 12.33
N PHE A 14 -8.06 15.27 12.24
CA PHE A 14 -8.23 14.54 10.98
C PHE A 14 -9.70 14.50 10.55
N LYS A 15 -10.62 14.15 11.46
CA LYS A 15 -12.07 14.15 11.19
C LYS A 15 -12.58 15.53 10.75
N GLU A 16 -12.08 16.60 11.37
CA GLU A 16 -12.36 17.97 10.92
C GLU A 16 -11.79 18.24 9.52
N PHE A 17 -10.53 17.86 9.27
CA PHE A 17 -9.88 18.02 7.98
C PHE A 17 -10.61 17.27 6.86
N GLN A 18 -11.19 16.11 7.13
CA GLN A 18 -11.97 15.32 6.16
C GLN A 18 -13.16 16.09 5.57
N SER A 19 -13.71 17.03 6.32
CA SER A 19 -14.82 17.88 5.87
C SER A 19 -14.39 18.98 4.89
N THR A 20 -13.08 19.22 4.74
CA THR A 20 -12.55 20.31 3.93
C THR A 20 -12.50 19.98 2.42
N PRO A 21 -12.58 20.99 1.53
CA PRO A 21 -12.36 20.80 0.09
C PRO A 21 -10.95 20.24 -0.23
N ASN A 22 -9.95 20.61 0.58
CA ASN A 22 -8.58 20.16 0.39
C ASN A 22 -8.45 18.65 0.59
N TYR A 23 -9.08 18.11 1.62
CA TYR A 23 -9.13 16.66 1.82
C TYR A 23 -9.84 15.95 0.68
N LYS A 24 -11.03 16.43 0.28
CA LYS A 24 -11.79 15.85 -0.85
C LYS A 24 -10.97 15.83 -2.14
N LEU A 25 -10.19 16.89 -2.41
CA LEU A 25 -9.29 16.95 -3.57
C LEU A 25 -8.13 15.97 -3.45
N MET A 26 -7.53 15.84 -2.26
CA MET A 26 -6.44 14.89 -2.01
C MET A 26 -6.92 13.44 -2.18
N PHE A 27 -8.02 13.09 -1.51
CA PHE A 27 -8.65 11.77 -1.56
C PHE A 27 -9.01 11.40 -3.01
N SER A 28 -9.79 12.26 -3.68
CA SER A 28 -10.23 11.98 -5.05
C SER A 28 -9.07 11.85 -6.03
N LYS A 29 -7.99 12.64 -5.91
CA LYS A 29 -6.81 12.49 -6.77
C LYS A 29 -6.07 11.18 -6.56
N LYS A 30 -5.90 10.77 -5.30
CA LYS A 30 -5.14 9.58 -4.92
C LYS A 30 -5.85 8.29 -5.30
N TRP A 31 -7.15 8.22 -5.00
CA TRP A 31 -7.95 7.01 -5.16
C TRP A 31 -8.74 6.97 -6.48
N LYS A 32 -8.60 7.98 -7.36
CA LYS A 32 -9.36 8.12 -8.61
C LYS A 32 -9.39 6.84 -9.46
N ASN A 33 -8.23 6.24 -9.64
CA ASN A 33 -8.04 5.13 -10.58
C ASN A 33 -8.20 3.78 -9.90
N PHE A 34 -8.47 3.75 -8.60
CA PHE A 34 -8.52 2.53 -7.82
C PHE A 34 -9.55 1.53 -8.37
N PRO A 35 -10.79 1.93 -8.71
CA PRO A 35 -11.76 0.99 -9.27
C PRO A 35 -11.30 0.33 -10.57
N ARG A 36 -10.63 1.10 -11.45
CA ARG A 36 -10.10 0.57 -12.71
C ARG A 36 -8.95 -0.41 -12.48
N ILE A 37 -8.09 -0.15 -11.50
CA ILE A 37 -6.99 -1.05 -11.16
C ILE A 37 -7.57 -2.34 -10.57
N SER A 38 -8.51 -2.25 -9.63
CA SER A 38 -9.19 -3.42 -9.05
C SER A 38 -9.86 -4.28 -10.14
N GLU A 39 -10.47 -3.66 -11.15
CA GLU A 39 -11.07 -4.38 -12.29
C GLU A 39 -10.01 -5.14 -13.11
N LEU A 40 -8.87 -4.49 -13.41
CA LEU A 40 -7.77 -5.13 -14.16
C LEU A 40 -7.11 -6.28 -13.36
N LEU A 41 -7.12 -6.19 -12.03
CA LEU A 41 -6.53 -7.19 -11.15
C LEU A 41 -7.48 -8.36 -10.81
N GLN A 42 -8.71 -8.37 -11.35
CA GLN A 42 -9.60 -9.54 -11.24
C GLN A 42 -8.94 -10.78 -11.86
N GLU A 43 -9.15 -11.93 -11.24
CA GLU A 43 -8.46 -13.18 -11.59
C GLU A 43 -8.58 -13.51 -13.08
N GLU A 44 -9.79 -13.44 -13.62
CA GLU A 44 -10.12 -13.73 -15.01
C GLU A 44 -9.55 -12.72 -16.04
N ASN A 45 -9.06 -11.58 -15.55
CA ASN A 45 -8.51 -10.50 -16.36
C ASN A 45 -6.99 -10.53 -16.41
N ILE A 46 -6.31 -11.09 -15.41
CA ILE A 46 -4.84 -11.08 -15.32
C ILE A 46 -4.21 -11.72 -16.56
N GLU A 47 -4.68 -12.89 -16.98
CA GLU A 47 -4.17 -13.60 -18.17
C GLU A 47 -4.40 -12.84 -19.49
N LYS A 48 -5.35 -11.89 -19.49
CA LYS A 48 -5.73 -11.10 -20.67
C LYS A 48 -5.10 -9.71 -20.68
N LEU A 49 -4.33 -9.36 -19.64
CA LEU A 49 -3.67 -8.06 -19.54
C LEU A 49 -2.79 -7.80 -20.77
N THR A 50 -2.88 -6.59 -21.29
CA THR A 50 -1.99 -6.11 -22.34
C THR A 50 -0.84 -5.29 -21.73
N ASN A 51 0.21 -5.03 -22.51
CA ASN A 51 1.27 -4.10 -22.09
C ASN A 51 0.72 -2.71 -21.70
N ASN A 52 -0.35 -2.26 -22.35
CA ASN A 52 -1.00 -1.00 -22.01
C ASN A 52 -1.70 -1.08 -20.65
N ASP A 53 -2.33 -2.22 -20.32
CA ASP A 53 -2.94 -2.41 -19.00
C ASP A 53 -1.89 -2.47 -17.90
N LEU A 54 -0.75 -3.12 -18.15
CA LEU A 54 0.38 -3.14 -17.22
C LEU A 54 0.96 -1.74 -16.97
N GLU A 55 1.07 -0.91 -18.00
CA GLU A 55 1.47 0.48 -17.86
C GLU A 55 0.45 1.28 -17.03
N VAL A 56 -0.85 1.03 -17.25
CA VAL A 56 -1.93 1.64 -16.49
C VAL A 56 -1.86 1.23 -15.02
N ILE A 57 -1.75 -0.07 -14.72
CA ILE A 57 -1.62 -0.60 -13.34
C ILE A 57 -0.44 0.11 -12.66
N TYR A 58 0.75 0.03 -13.26
CA TYR A 58 1.97 0.56 -12.65
C TYR A 58 1.92 2.07 -12.40
N SER A 59 1.33 2.83 -13.32
CA SER A 59 1.31 4.31 -13.25
C SER A 59 0.16 4.85 -12.41
N SER A 60 -0.89 4.07 -12.21
CA SER A 60 -2.15 4.56 -11.62
C SER A 60 -2.34 4.16 -10.16
N LEU A 61 -1.46 3.32 -9.60
CA LEU A 61 -1.47 2.98 -8.17
C LEU A 61 -1.48 4.27 -7.31
N PRO A 62 -2.16 4.25 -6.15
CA PRO A 62 -2.27 5.40 -5.26
C PRO A 62 -0.94 5.83 -4.64
N ILE A 63 0.11 5.01 -4.79
CA ILE A 63 1.49 5.33 -4.47
C ILE A 63 2.28 5.47 -5.77
N GLY A 64 3.00 6.58 -5.91
CA GLY A 64 3.88 6.79 -7.05
C GLY A 64 5.00 5.75 -7.12
N GLN A 65 5.12 5.10 -8.26
CA GLN A 65 6.11 4.06 -8.51
C GLN A 65 7.37 4.63 -9.19
N LYS A 66 8.51 4.00 -8.96
CA LYS A 66 9.80 4.35 -9.58
C LYS A 66 10.29 3.16 -10.39
N ASN A 67 10.84 3.43 -11.58
CA ASN A 67 11.41 2.43 -12.49
C ASN A 67 10.40 1.68 -13.39
N LYS A 68 9.36 2.38 -13.87
CA LYS A 68 8.42 1.85 -14.88
C LYS A 68 9.12 1.16 -16.05
N SER A 69 10.21 1.72 -16.56
CA SER A 69 10.96 1.11 -17.67
C SER A 69 11.58 -0.24 -17.32
N LYS A 70 12.02 -0.46 -16.08
CA LYS A 70 12.50 -1.77 -15.62
C LYS A 70 11.34 -2.75 -15.45
N PHE A 71 10.20 -2.29 -14.93
CA PHE A 71 9.00 -3.11 -14.84
C PHE A 71 8.53 -3.60 -16.20
N LEU A 72 8.45 -2.70 -17.17
CA LEU A 72 8.06 -3.04 -18.55
C LEU A 72 9.15 -3.81 -19.34
N SER A 73 10.31 -4.07 -18.74
CA SER A 73 11.35 -4.93 -19.34
C SER A 73 11.21 -6.41 -18.96
N ASN A 74 10.40 -6.75 -17.97
CA ASN A 74 9.99 -8.14 -17.76
C ASN A 74 9.09 -8.58 -18.92
N SER A 75 9.01 -9.89 -19.20
CA SER A 75 8.08 -10.36 -20.23
C SER A 75 6.62 -10.18 -19.76
N LEU A 76 5.70 -10.03 -20.72
CA LEU A 76 4.27 -9.93 -20.41
C LEU A 76 3.80 -11.14 -19.59
N THR A 77 4.19 -12.35 -20.00
CA THR A 77 3.85 -13.60 -19.33
C THR A 77 4.38 -13.64 -17.90
N ASP A 78 5.64 -13.26 -17.67
CA ASP A 78 6.21 -13.25 -16.31
C ASP A 78 5.44 -12.29 -15.40
N ILE A 79 5.07 -11.10 -15.91
CA ILE A 79 4.30 -10.13 -15.12
C ILE A 79 2.92 -10.71 -14.78
N GLN A 80 2.21 -11.30 -15.75
CA GLN A 80 0.90 -11.90 -15.51
C GLN A 80 0.96 -13.02 -14.47
N GLU A 81 1.94 -13.92 -14.61
CA GLU A 81 2.14 -15.04 -13.68
C GLU A 81 2.47 -14.53 -12.26
N CYS A 82 3.39 -13.57 -12.13
CA CYS A 82 3.75 -13.01 -10.83
C CYS A 82 2.60 -12.22 -10.18
N LEU A 83 1.78 -11.51 -10.99
CA LEU A 83 0.59 -10.81 -10.49
C LEU A 83 -0.48 -11.80 -10.02
N TRP A 84 -0.76 -12.85 -10.80
CA TRP A 84 -1.71 -13.89 -10.42
C TRP A 84 -1.24 -14.57 -9.13
N PHE A 85 0.04 -14.97 -9.08
CA PHE A 85 0.63 -15.59 -7.90
C PHE A 85 0.51 -14.71 -6.66
N LEU A 86 0.83 -13.40 -6.75
CA LEU A 86 0.74 -12.50 -5.61
C LEU A 86 -0.71 -12.32 -5.10
N LEU A 87 -1.67 -12.26 -6.01
CA LEU A 87 -3.03 -11.80 -5.71
C LEU A 87 -4.02 -12.94 -5.47
N TRP A 88 -3.89 -14.06 -6.17
CA TRP A 88 -4.91 -15.12 -6.25
C TRP A 88 -4.46 -16.50 -5.80
N GLU A 89 -3.16 -16.77 -5.73
CA GLU A 89 -2.66 -18.05 -5.22
C GLU A 89 -3.19 -18.34 -3.80
N GLU A 90 -3.47 -19.61 -3.49
CA GLU A 90 -4.09 -20.06 -2.23
C GLU A 90 -3.12 -20.10 -1.04
N LEU A 91 -1.83 -19.89 -1.30
CA LEU A 91 -0.81 -19.75 -0.27
C LEU A 91 -1.09 -18.56 0.65
N SER A 92 -0.62 -18.64 1.89
CA SER A 92 -0.67 -17.53 2.84
C SER A 92 -0.03 -16.27 2.24
N TYR A 93 -0.59 -15.09 2.52
CA TYR A 93 -0.09 -13.84 1.94
C TYR A 93 1.38 -13.57 2.27
N GLU A 94 1.86 -14.05 3.42
CA GLU A 94 3.24 -13.93 3.86
C GLU A 94 4.19 -14.64 2.90
N ILE A 95 3.85 -15.88 2.50
CA ILE A 95 4.61 -16.62 1.49
C ILE A 95 4.55 -15.90 0.15
N ARG A 96 3.36 -15.46 -0.28
CA ARG A 96 3.18 -14.77 -1.57
C ARG A 96 4.01 -13.48 -1.64
N VAL A 97 4.00 -12.69 -0.57
CA VAL A 97 4.79 -11.45 -0.44
C VAL A 97 6.28 -11.75 -0.37
N TRP A 98 6.70 -12.80 0.33
CA TRP A 98 8.11 -13.24 0.38
C TRP A 98 8.65 -13.60 -0.99
N GLU A 99 7.94 -14.47 -1.71
CA GLU A 99 8.28 -14.92 -3.06
C GLU A 99 8.33 -13.76 -4.08
N PHE A 100 7.53 -12.71 -3.87
CA PHE A 100 7.46 -11.54 -4.76
C PHE A 100 8.51 -10.46 -4.45
N LEU A 101 8.83 -10.22 -3.18
CA LEU A 101 9.69 -9.11 -2.76
C LEU A 101 11.16 -9.49 -2.57
N ASP A 102 11.42 -10.64 -1.97
CA ASP A 102 12.75 -11.01 -1.51
C ASP A 102 13.62 -11.58 -2.62
N ASP A 103 14.93 -11.42 -2.50
CA ASP A 103 15.87 -11.70 -3.59
C ASP A 103 15.98 -13.20 -3.93
N MET A 104 15.58 -14.07 -3.00
CA MET A 104 15.51 -15.52 -3.18
C MET A 104 14.12 -16.01 -3.60
N GLY A 105 13.15 -15.10 -3.76
CA GLY A 105 11.81 -15.43 -4.19
C GLY A 105 11.72 -15.71 -5.69
N GLY A 106 10.85 -16.65 -6.06
CA GLY A 106 10.65 -17.13 -7.43
C GLY A 106 9.81 -16.20 -8.31
N TYR A 107 9.04 -15.29 -7.72
CA TYR A 107 8.06 -14.44 -8.42
C TYR A 107 8.42 -12.96 -8.40
N LYS A 108 9.71 -12.66 -8.31
CA LYS A 108 10.21 -11.30 -8.21
C LYS A 108 10.30 -10.61 -9.58
N LEU A 109 9.58 -9.50 -9.72
CA LEU A 109 9.62 -8.66 -10.92
C LEU A 109 10.63 -7.51 -10.81
N LEU A 110 11.35 -7.23 -11.91
CA LEU A 110 12.21 -6.05 -12.01
C LEU A 110 11.39 -4.76 -11.85
N GLY A 111 11.95 -3.75 -11.19
CA GLY A 111 11.30 -2.44 -11.04
C GLY A 111 10.12 -2.42 -10.06
N THR A 112 9.90 -3.48 -9.28
CA THR A 112 8.89 -3.54 -8.21
C THR A 112 9.54 -3.44 -6.83
N ASP A 113 8.75 -3.00 -5.84
CA ASP A 113 9.17 -2.86 -4.45
C ASP A 113 7.96 -3.01 -3.49
N ILE A 114 8.17 -2.69 -2.21
CA ILE A 114 7.14 -2.69 -1.17
C ILE A 114 5.98 -1.74 -1.51
N ASN A 115 6.25 -0.59 -2.13
CA ASN A 115 5.20 0.36 -2.52
C ASN A 115 4.33 -0.24 -3.62
N PHE A 116 4.94 -0.89 -4.60
CA PHE A 116 4.22 -1.57 -5.69
C PHE A 116 3.34 -2.69 -5.12
N THR A 117 3.94 -3.56 -4.31
CA THR A 117 3.29 -4.73 -3.72
C THR A 117 2.12 -4.34 -2.81
N SER A 118 2.31 -3.33 -1.95
CA SER A 118 1.23 -2.84 -1.08
C SER A 118 0.13 -2.14 -1.88
N GLY A 119 0.48 -1.46 -2.97
CA GLY A 119 -0.49 -0.87 -3.89
C GLY A 119 -1.38 -1.91 -4.56
N LEU A 120 -0.79 -3.00 -5.07
CA LEU A 120 -1.54 -4.09 -5.69
C LEU A 120 -2.45 -4.81 -4.70
N LEU A 121 -1.91 -5.20 -3.55
CA LEU A 121 -2.69 -5.88 -2.51
C LEU A 121 -3.82 -5.02 -1.97
N SER A 122 -3.57 -3.71 -1.78
CA SER A 122 -4.63 -2.78 -1.40
C SER A 122 -5.69 -2.64 -2.50
N ALA A 123 -5.28 -2.55 -3.78
CA ALA A 123 -6.20 -2.50 -4.91
C ALA A 123 -7.10 -3.74 -5.00
N GLN A 124 -6.57 -4.91 -4.66
CA GLN A 124 -7.29 -6.17 -4.73
C GLN A 124 -8.16 -6.43 -3.50
N HIS A 125 -7.63 -6.19 -2.30
CA HIS A 125 -8.33 -6.39 -1.03
C HIS A 125 -8.17 -5.14 -0.14
N PRO A 126 -8.92 -4.06 -0.43
CA PRO A 126 -8.76 -2.78 0.26
C PRO A 126 -9.11 -2.83 1.75
N ASP A 127 -9.94 -3.80 2.15
CA ASP A 127 -10.32 -4.02 3.55
C ASP A 127 -9.21 -4.75 4.35
N LEU A 128 -8.26 -5.38 3.66
CA LEU A 128 -7.21 -6.20 4.27
C LEU A 128 -5.82 -5.58 4.18
N TYR A 129 -5.50 -4.81 3.14
CA TYR A 129 -4.14 -4.29 2.96
C TYR A 129 -4.11 -2.77 2.80
N GLY A 130 -3.22 -2.15 3.56
CA GLY A 130 -2.95 -0.72 3.47
C GLY A 130 -1.70 -0.42 2.66
N LEU A 131 -1.53 0.87 2.33
CA LEU A 131 -0.40 1.35 1.55
C LEU A 131 0.84 1.55 2.43
N ILE A 132 1.97 0.98 2.01
CA ILE A 132 3.25 1.13 2.69
C ILE A 132 4.14 2.02 1.82
N ASN A 133 4.45 3.22 2.32
CA ASN A 133 5.39 4.14 1.68
C ASN A 133 6.08 5.05 2.72
N THR A 134 6.91 5.98 2.23
CA THR A 134 7.62 6.93 3.09
C THR A 134 6.70 7.79 3.96
N SER A 135 5.49 8.14 3.48
CA SER A 135 4.51 8.90 4.27
C SER A 135 3.96 8.02 5.40
N THR A 136 3.65 6.76 5.14
CA THR A 136 3.25 5.77 6.16
C THR A 136 4.29 5.70 7.28
N SER A 137 5.56 5.49 6.94
CA SER A 137 6.65 5.41 7.94
C SER A 137 6.83 6.71 8.73
N LYS A 138 6.69 7.87 8.07
CA LYS A 138 6.78 9.19 8.75
C LYS A 138 5.59 9.41 9.69
N GLY A 139 4.39 9.02 9.28
CA GLY A 139 3.18 9.09 10.11
C GLY A 139 3.34 8.24 11.38
N PHE A 140 3.78 6.99 11.23
CA PHE A 140 4.07 6.11 12.37
C PHE A 140 5.11 6.73 13.32
N LYS A 141 6.17 7.34 12.78
CA LYS A 141 7.16 8.05 13.59
C LYS A 141 6.57 9.20 14.39
N VAL A 142 5.65 9.98 13.82
CA VAL A 142 4.94 11.06 14.53
C VAL A 142 4.11 10.49 15.69
N LEU A 143 3.47 9.34 15.48
CA LEU A 143 2.70 8.65 16.51
C LEU A 143 3.59 7.95 17.56
N GLY A 144 4.88 7.75 17.27
CA GLY A 144 5.72 6.89 18.08
C GLY A 144 5.28 5.42 18.00
N PHE A 145 4.72 5.03 16.86
CA PHE A 145 4.14 3.73 16.53
C PHE A 145 4.96 3.04 15.41
N THR A 146 6.27 3.31 15.37
CA THR A 146 7.15 2.75 14.35
C THR A 146 7.34 1.26 14.63
N PRO A 147 7.11 0.37 13.65
CA PRO A 147 7.41 -1.04 13.83
C PRO A 147 8.91 -1.28 14.08
N ASP A 148 9.23 -2.27 14.91
CA ASP A 148 10.62 -2.64 15.20
C ASP A 148 11.17 -3.60 14.14
N PHE A 149 12.20 -3.17 13.42
CA PHE A 149 12.87 -3.97 12.39
C PHE A 149 14.20 -4.50 12.90
N TYR A 150 14.52 -5.75 12.61
CA TYR A 150 15.84 -6.31 12.89
C TYR A 150 16.88 -5.82 11.87
N LYS A 151 18.16 -5.90 12.23
CA LYS A 151 19.24 -5.65 11.26
C LYS A 151 19.17 -6.73 10.17
N ASN A 152 19.08 -6.30 8.91
CA ASN A 152 18.88 -7.15 7.74
C ASN A 152 17.52 -7.85 7.68
N GLU A 153 16.47 -7.23 8.23
CA GLU A 153 15.08 -7.65 7.99
C GLU A 153 14.83 -7.80 6.48
N SER A 154 14.18 -8.90 6.10
CA SER A 154 13.78 -9.12 4.70
C SER A 154 12.72 -8.10 4.28
N LYS A 155 12.54 -7.88 2.98
CA LYS A 155 11.53 -6.93 2.49
C LYS A 155 10.13 -7.41 2.85
N ALA A 156 9.88 -8.72 2.83
CA ALA A 156 8.62 -9.29 3.27
C ALA A 156 8.41 -9.15 4.78
N GLY A 157 9.45 -9.31 5.60
CA GLY A 157 9.38 -9.03 7.04
C GLY A 157 9.06 -7.56 7.33
N ILE A 158 9.68 -6.63 6.57
CA ILE A 158 9.36 -5.20 6.64
C ILE A 158 7.89 -4.97 6.24
N PHE A 159 7.44 -5.60 5.15
CA PHE A 159 6.07 -5.49 4.67
C PHE A 159 5.07 -5.94 5.74
N GLN A 160 5.24 -7.15 6.28
CA GLN A 160 4.37 -7.75 7.28
C GLN A 160 4.23 -6.85 8.51
N LYS A 161 5.35 -6.43 9.11
CA LYS A 161 5.33 -5.58 10.31
C LYS A 161 4.66 -4.22 10.08
N ASN A 162 4.75 -3.66 8.87
CA ASN A 162 4.01 -2.45 8.53
C ASN A 162 2.50 -2.72 8.37
N GLN A 163 2.09 -3.85 7.78
CA GLN A 163 0.67 -4.20 7.68
C GLN A 163 0.05 -4.44 9.06
N GLU A 164 0.74 -5.18 9.94
CA GLU A 164 0.30 -5.41 11.32
C GLU A 164 0.09 -4.09 12.07
N ALA A 165 1.05 -3.16 11.94
CA ALA A 165 0.92 -1.83 12.53
C ALA A 165 -0.22 -1.00 11.90
N LEU A 166 -0.51 -1.17 10.60
CA LEU A 166 -1.65 -0.52 9.94
C LEU A 166 -2.98 -1.07 10.46
N TRP A 167 -3.09 -2.38 10.66
CA TRP A 167 -4.27 -3.02 11.24
C TRP A 167 -4.52 -2.56 12.67
N GLU A 168 -3.48 -2.57 13.51
CA GLU A 168 -3.58 -2.10 14.88
C GLU A 168 -3.96 -0.62 14.92
N LEU A 169 -3.35 0.21 14.06
CA LEU A 169 -3.69 1.63 13.98
C LEU A 169 -5.15 1.86 13.53
N SER A 170 -5.61 1.14 12.51
CA SER A 170 -6.99 1.22 12.03
C SER A 170 -7.99 0.90 13.15
N TYR A 171 -7.69 -0.12 13.95
CA TYR A 171 -8.49 -0.53 15.09
C TYR A 171 -8.50 0.53 16.21
N ILE A 172 -7.34 0.98 16.70
CA ILE A 172 -7.27 1.92 17.83
C ILE A 172 -7.72 3.34 17.47
N SER A 173 -7.71 3.70 16.19
CA SER A 173 -8.16 5.01 15.70
C SER A 173 -9.67 5.08 15.45
N GLU A 174 -10.35 3.94 15.46
CA GLU A 174 -11.77 3.78 15.09
C GLU A 174 -12.09 4.33 13.69
N LEU A 175 -11.08 4.43 12.81
CA LEU A 175 -11.29 4.78 11.40
C LEU A 175 -11.93 3.62 10.64
N ASN A 176 -11.70 2.37 11.09
CA ASN A 176 -12.32 1.14 10.61
C ASN A 176 -12.15 0.84 9.11
N ASP A 177 -11.31 1.57 8.39
CA ASP A 177 -10.86 1.24 7.04
C ASP A 177 -9.44 1.73 6.77
N LEU A 178 -8.76 1.03 5.86
CA LEU A 178 -7.34 1.26 5.58
C LEU A 178 -7.08 2.45 4.66
N PHE A 179 -8.09 2.93 3.91
CA PHE A 179 -7.97 4.15 3.11
C PHE A 179 -7.81 5.38 4.01
N HIS A 180 -8.72 5.55 4.96
CA HIS A 180 -8.70 6.65 5.91
C HIS A 180 -7.54 6.52 6.89
N THR A 181 -7.20 5.31 7.33
CA THR A 181 -6.00 5.07 8.16
C THR A 181 -4.73 5.54 7.46
N HIS A 182 -4.59 5.24 6.17
CA HIS A 182 -3.43 5.68 5.41
C HIS A 182 -3.43 7.19 5.14
N ASP A 183 -4.57 7.79 4.82
CA ASP A 183 -4.69 9.24 4.64
C ASP A 183 -4.41 10.00 5.95
N PHE A 184 -4.80 9.45 7.10
CA PHE A 184 -4.45 9.98 8.41
C PHE A 184 -2.93 10.03 8.61
N LEU A 185 -2.23 8.91 8.34
CA LEU A 185 -0.77 8.86 8.40
C LEU A 185 -0.11 9.83 7.42
N GLU A 186 -0.66 9.98 6.22
CA GLU A 186 -0.17 10.95 5.23
C GLU A 186 -0.36 12.39 5.70
N CYS A 187 -1.50 12.71 6.33
CA CYS A 187 -1.77 14.03 6.90
C CYS A 187 -0.80 14.37 8.04
N LEU A 188 -0.48 13.40 8.90
CA LEU A 188 0.55 13.55 9.93
C LEU A 188 1.94 13.80 9.30
N ALA A 189 2.32 12.98 8.33
CA ALA A 189 3.61 13.07 7.66
C ALA A 189 3.81 14.43 6.95
N LYS A 190 2.72 15.00 6.42
CA LYS A 190 2.69 16.31 5.75
C LYS A 190 2.41 17.49 6.68
N LYS A 191 2.25 17.25 7.99
CA LYS A 191 1.92 18.27 9.01
C LYS A 191 0.62 19.04 8.73
N LEU A 192 -0.37 18.37 8.15
CA LEU A 192 -1.68 18.97 7.86
C LEU A 192 -2.59 19.02 9.09
N ILE A 193 -2.34 18.13 10.06
CA ILE A 193 -3.17 17.94 11.27
C ILE A 193 -2.33 17.92 12.55
N THR A 194 -1.03 18.23 12.46
CA THR A 194 -0.14 18.35 13.63
C THR A 194 -0.18 19.75 14.18
#